data_AF-A0A2U1PWZ5-F1
#
_entry.id   AF-A0A2U1PWZ5-F1
#
_cell.length_a   1.000
_cell.length_b   1.000
_cell.length_c   1.000
_cell.angle_alpha   90.00
_cell.angle_beta   90.00
_cell.angle_gamma   90.00
#
_symmetry.space_group_name_H-M   'P 1'
#
loop_
_entity.id
_entity.type
_entity.pdbx_description
1 polymer ?
#
loop_
_entity_poly.entity_id
_entity_poly.type
_entity_poly.pdbx_seq_one_letter_code
_entity_poly.pdbx_strand_id
1 'polypeptide(L)'
;MNAMSTTLQVVSPVPTDIDIAHSVKPLHIAHIAKKLNLGHNHFDLYGKTKVLLPVIDELKGQKNGYYVVVGGITPTPLGEGKSTTTVGLCQALGAFLDKKVVTTLRQPSQGPTFGIKGGAAGGGYSQVIPMDEFNLHMTGDIHAITAANNLLAAAIDTRMFHESTQSDIALFNRLCPPNKKGYRTFNDLMYRRLKKLGITKVKPDDLNLEEVKRFARLDVDPETITWRRVMDVNDRFLRKITVGQGPDEKGMVRETGFDISVAFKFLYPLEASIEDKIEAIATSYGASGVKYSQQAEKQIKMYSKQGFSGLPICMAKTQYSFSDNPAAKGAPTGFVLPIRDVRASIGAGFIYPLVGTMSTMPGLPTRPCFYDIDLDAATGMVKGLS
;
A
#
# COMPACT_ATOMS: atom_id res chain seq x y z
N MET A 1 29.73 18.73 -29.63
CA MET A 1 28.54 17.89 -29.86
C MET A 1 27.39 18.52 -29.09
N ASN A 2 26.36 18.96 -29.81
CA ASN A 2 25.30 19.85 -29.32
C ASN A 2 24.66 19.36 -28.02
N ALA A 3 24.74 20.17 -26.97
CA ALA A 3 23.83 20.07 -25.84
C ALA A 3 22.40 20.21 -26.40
N MET A 4 21.63 19.13 -26.41
CA MET A 4 20.19 19.23 -26.66
C MET A 4 19.66 20.25 -25.66
N SER A 5 19.22 21.40 -26.17
CA SER A 5 18.60 22.45 -25.36
C SER A 5 17.46 21.83 -24.56
N THR A 6 17.63 21.72 -23.25
CA THR A 6 16.60 21.26 -22.29
C THR A 6 15.54 22.32 -22.04
N THR A 7 15.43 23.31 -22.93
CA THR A 7 14.50 24.43 -22.80
C THR A 7 13.12 23.98 -23.28
N LEU A 8 12.16 24.01 -22.37
CA LEU A 8 10.75 23.73 -22.67
C LEU A 8 10.22 24.72 -23.71
N GLN A 9 9.68 24.20 -24.81
CA GLN A 9 8.97 24.99 -25.81
C GLN A 9 7.50 25.09 -25.40
N VAL A 10 7.13 26.23 -24.85
CA VAL A 10 5.76 26.48 -24.36
C VAL A 10 4.92 27.15 -25.43
N VAL A 11 3.66 26.73 -25.56
CA VAL A 11 2.69 27.32 -26.50
C VAL A 11 1.43 27.80 -25.76
N SER A 12 0.74 28.77 -26.34
CA SER A 12 -0.51 29.33 -25.82
C SER A 12 -1.60 29.30 -26.91
N PRO A 13 -2.79 28.76 -26.65
CA PRO A 13 -3.23 28.15 -25.38
C PRO A 13 -2.47 26.86 -25.04
N VAL A 14 -2.36 26.54 -23.75
CA VAL A 14 -1.65 25.34 -23.28
C VAL A 14 -2.37 24.10 -23.82
N PRO A 15 -1.68 23.17 -24.50
CA PRO A 15 -2.29 21.95 -25.02
C PRO A 15 -2.72 21.02 -23.89
N THR A 16 -3.42 19.93 -24.24
CA THR A 16 -3.78 18.90 -23.24
C THR A 16 -2.53 18.20 -22.69
N ASP A 17 -2.62 17.65 -21.49
CA ASP A 17 -1.47 17.00 -20.84
C ASP A 17 -0.88 15.86 -21.69
N ILE A 18 -1.74 15.08 -22.34
CA ILE A 18 -1.33 13.97 -23.22
C ILE A 18 -0.66 14.47 -24.50
N ASP A 19 -1.16 15.55 -25.10
CA ASP A 19 -0.54 16.14 -26.30
C ASP A 19 0.87 16.64 -25.99
N ILE A 20 1.05 17.29 -24.82
CA ILE A 20 2.36 17.73 -24.36
C ILE A 20 3.28 16.51 -24.15
N ALA A 21 2.78 15.44 -23.52
CA ALA A 21 3.56 14.23 -23.27
C ALA A 21 4.03 13.56 -24.58
N HIS A 22 3.18 13.53 -25.61
CA HIS A 22 3.49 12.96 -26.92
C HIS A 22 4.38 13.87 -27.79
N SER A 23 4.38 15.18 -27.54
CA SER A 23 5.23 16.12 -28.28
C SER A 23 6.73 15.96 -27.99
N VAL A 24 7.10 15.26 -26.91
CA VAL A 24 8.48 15.13 -26.44
C VAL A 24 8.94 13.68 -26.57
N LYS A 25 10.08 13.47 -27.25
CA LYS A 25 10.76 12.17 -27.25
C LYS A 25 11.50 11.97 -25.91
N PRO A 26 11.16 10.95 -25.10
CA PRO A 26 11.84 10.72 -23.83
C PRO A 26 13.32 10.39 -24.04
N LEU A 27 14.17 10.87 -23.12
CA LEU A 27 15.56 10.46 -23.08
C LEU A 27 15.66 8.98 -22.69
N HIS A 28 16.66 8.29 -23.24
CA HIS A 28 16.96 6.94 -22.78
C HIS A 28 17.39 6.99 -21.31
N ILE A 29 16.79 6.13 -20.49
CA ILE A 29 16.98 6.09 -19.04
C ILE A 29 18.45 5.92 -18.60
N ALA A 30 19.27 5.21 -19.38
CA ALA A 30 20.71 5.10 -19.13
C ALA A 30 21.43 6.46 -19.13
N HIS A 31 20.97 7.44 -19.92
CA HIS A 31 21.52 8.80 -19.90
C HIS A 31 21.15 9.53 -18.61
N ILE A 32 19.96 9.27 -18.07
CA ILE A 32 19.50 9.83 -16.78
C ILE A 32 20.28 9.18 -15.64
N ALA A 33 20.41 7.85 -15.64
CA ALA A 33 21.21 7.08 -14.69
C ALA A 33 22.66 7.57 -14.61
N LYS A 34 23.30 7.81 -15.77
CA LYS A 34 24.66 8.37 -15.84
C LYS A 34 24.77 9.74 -15.18
N LYS A 35 23.78 10.64 -15.34
CA LYS A 35 23.76 11.95 -14.67
C LYS A 35 23.66 11.83 -13.14
N LEU A 36 23.05 10.74 -12.66
CA LEU A 36 22.95 10.40 -11.24
C LEU A 36 24.12 9.54 -10.74
N ASN A 37 25.19 9.39 -11.53
CA ASN A 37 26.35 8.54 -11.21
C ASN A 37 26.00 7.05 -11.02
N LEU A 38 24.95 6.55 -11.68
CA LEU A 38 24.61 5.13 -11.68
C LEU A 38 25.22 4.43 -12.91
N GLY A 39 25.94 3.33 -12.67
CA GLY A 39 26.50 2.47 -13.72
C GLY A 39 25.51 1.41 -14.21
N HIS A 40 25.91 0.63 -15.21
CA HIS A 40 25.08 -0.42 -15.83
C HIS A 40 24.72 -1.56 -14.88
N ASN A 41 25.54 -1.81 -13.84
CA ASN A 41 25.26 -2.83 -12.81
C ASN A 41 24.27 -2.36 -11.74
N HIS A 42 23.85 -1.09 -11.77
CA HIS A 42 22.98 -0.50 -10.76
C HIS A 42 21.50 -0.56 -11.15
N PHE A 43 21.17 -0.98 -12.36
CA PHE A 43 19.80 -1.02 -12.83
C PHE A 43 19.57 -2.11 -13.87
N ASP A 44 18.41 -2.76 -13.81
CA ASP A 44 17.96 -3.71 -14.82
C ASP A 44 16.98 -3.05 -15.76
N LEU A 45 17.13 -3.28 -17.06
CA LEU A 45 16.19 -2.80 -18.09
C LEU A 45 14.94 -3.70 -18.23
N TYR A 46 14.45 -4.31 -17.15
CA TYR A 46 13.26 -5.16 -17.23
C TYR A 46 12.04 -4.30 -17.60
N GLY A 47 11.57 -4.43 -18.85
CA GLY A 47 10.61 -3.51 -19.46
C GLY A 47 11.25 -2.19 -19.89
N LYS A 48 11.54 -1.30 -18.92
CA LYS A 48 12.28 -0.04 -19.16
C LYS A 48 13.42 0.19 -18.18
N THR A 49 13.22 0.23 -16.86
CA THR A 49 14.31 0.21 -15.85
C THR A 49 13.81 -0.02 -14.42
N LYS A 50 14.51 -0.84 -13.62
CA LYS A 50 14.47 -0.85 -12.15
C LYS A 50 15.87 -0.63 -11.58
N VAL A 51 16.01 0.27 -10.62
CA VAL A 51 17.26 0.42 -9.85
C VAL A 51 17.37 -0.73 -8.86
N LEU A 52 18.54 -1.35 -8.80
CA LEU A 52 18.82 -2.49 -7.95
C LEU A 52 19.15 -2.04 -6.52
N LEU A 53 18.62 -2.75 -5.52
CA LEU A 53 18.84 -2.44 -4.10
C LEU A 53 20.31 -2.43 -3.64
N PRO A 54 21.25 -3.24 -4.20
CA PRO A 54 22.67 -3.19 -3.82
C PRO A 54 23.31 -1.80 -3.94
N VAL A 55 22.77 -0.91 -4.77
CA VAL A 55 23.22 0.50 -4.85
C VAL A 55 23.13 1.21 -3.49
N ILE A 56 22.12 0.86 -2.67
CA ILE A 56 21.96 1.44 -1.33
C ILE A 56 23.11 1.00 -0.41
N ASP A 57 23.56 -0.25 -0.55
CA ASP A 57 24.68 -0.77 0.24
C ASP A 57 26.00 -0.09 -0.13
N GLU A 58 26.22 0.20 -1.42
CA GLU A 58 27.39 0.95 -1.90
C GLU A 58 27.40 2.41 -1.43
N LEU A 59 26.21 3.01 -1.26
CA LEU A 59 26.06 4.38 -0.78
C LEU A 59 26.06 4.48 0.75
N LYS A 60 26.22 3.36 1.46
CA LYS A 60 26.23 3.33 2.93
C LYS A 60 27.40 4.16 3.47
N GLY A 61 27.10 5.12 4.36
CA GLY A 61 28.09 6.04 4.92
C GLY A 61 28.24 7.37 4.16
N GLN A 62 27.61 7.51 2.99
CA GLN A 62 27.48 8.80 2.31
C GLN A 62 26.52 9.72 3.08
N LYS A 63 26.72 11.03 2.99
CA LYS A 63 25.80 12.01 3.56
C LYS A 63 24.50 12.03 2.76
N ASN A 64 23.36 11.94 3.44
CA ASN A 64 22.06 12.10 2.82
C ASN A 64 21.92 13.48 2.16
N GLY A 65 21.26 13.50 0.99
CA GLY A 65 20.85 14.73 0.34
C GLY A 65 19.75 15.46 1.11
N TYR A 66 19.38 16.66 0.64
CA TYR A 66 18.23 17.38 1.19
C TYR A 66 16.93 16.68 0.80
N TYR A 67 16.04 16.52 1.78
CA TYR A 67 14.70 15.97 1.58
C TYR A 67 13.66 17.09 1.66
N VAL A 68 13.01 17.37 0.54
CA VAL A 68 12.00 18.42 0.42
C VAL A 68 10.62 17.77 0.26
N VAL A 69 9.70 18.11 1.16
CA VAL A 69 8.31 17.62 1.13
C VAL A 69 7.40 18.71 0.60
N VAL A 70 6.67 18.41 -0.47
CA VAL A 70 5.62 19.30 -1.00
C VAL A 70 4.28 18.89 -0.40
N GLY A 71 3.80 19.69 0.57
CA GLY A 71 2.46 19.58 1.14
C GLY A 71 1.43 20.38 0.35
N GLY A 72 0.16 20.22 0.69
CA GLY A 72 -0.88 21.15 0.24
C GLY A 72 -1.95 21.34 1.31
N ILE A 73 -2.74 22.38 1.14
CA ILE A 73 -3.89 22.66 2.01
C ILE A 73 -4.97 21.57 1.86
N THR A 74 -5.98 21.62 2.73
CA THR A 74 -7.20 20.82 2.62
C THR A 74 -7.76 20.86 1.20
N PRO A 75 -7.92 19.72 0.51
CA PRO A 75 -8.37 19.68 -0.88
C PRO A 75 -9.72 20.36 -1.10
N THR A 76 -9.83 21.04 -2.23
CA THR A 76 -11.03 21.72 -2.72
C THR A 76 -11.36 21.26 -4.14
N PRO A 77 -12.60 21.41 -4.62
CA PRO A 77 -12.98 21.07 -5.99
C PRO A 77 -12.21 21.84 -7.08
N LEU A 78 -11.53 22.93 -6.73
CA LEU A 78 -10.76 23.76 -7.67
C LEU A 78 -9.39 23.14 -8.03
N GLY A 79 -8.91 22.17 -7.24
CA GLY A 79 -7.62 21.52 -7.41
C GLY A 79 -6.44 22.39 -6.95
N GLU A 80 -5.42 21.75 -6.34
CA GLU A 80 -4.28 22.47 -5.77
C GLU A 80 -2.97 22.31 -6.58
N GLY A 81 -2.92 21.41 -7.57
CA GLY A 81 -1.72 21.23 -8.40
C GLY A 81 -0.48 20.74 -7.63
N LYS A 82 -0.65 19.93 -6.57
CA LYS A 82 0.45 19.42 -5.72
C LYS A 82 1.52 18.69 -6.53
N SER A 83 1.12 17.69 -7.31
CA SER A 83 2.06 16.90 -8.14
C SER A 83 2.75 17.76 -9.20
N THR A 84 2.02 18.69 -9.82
CA THR A 84 2.56 19.66 -10.79
C THR A 84 3.64 20.52 -10.15
N THR A 85 3.40 21.00 -8.92
CA THR A 85 4.37 21.78 -8.14
C THR A 85 5.61 20.94 -7.81
N THR A 86 5.45 19.67 -7.41
CA THR A 86 6.57 18.77 -7.11
C THR A 86 7.47 18.56 -8.33
N VAL A 87 6.90 18.31 -9.50
CA VAL A 87 7.66 18.12 -10.74
C VAL A 87 8.30 19.44 -11.18
N GLY A 88 7.53 20.54 -11.19
CA GLY A 88 8.00 21.87 -11.60
C GLY A 88 9.13 22.40 -10.71
N LEU A 89 9.06 22.19 -9.39
CA LEU A 89 10.13 22.54 -8.46
C LEU A 89 11.44 21.80 -8.82
N CYS A 90 11.36 20.50 -9.08
CA CYS A 90 12.54 19.71 -9.46
C CYS A 90 13.09 20.16 -10.83
N GLN A 91 12.21 20.43 -11.80
CA GLN A 91 12.62 20.99 -13.10
C GLN A 91 13.35 22.32 -12.92
N ALA A 92 12.83 23.22 -12.09
CA ALA A 92 13.44 24.53 -11.84
C ALA A 92 14.80 24.43 -11.13
N LEU A 93 14.91 23.59 -10.08
CA LEU A 93 16.17 23.36 -9.37
C LEU A 93 17.24 22.76 -10.30
N GLY A 94 16.86 21.84 -11.17
CA GLY A 94 17.78 21.24 -12.14
C GLY A 94 18.18 22.22 -13.25
N ALA A 95 17.22 22.94 -13.84
CA ALA A 95 17.46 23.80 -14.99
C ALA A 95 18.15 25.13 -14.64
N PHE A 96 17.80 25.76 -13.52
CA PHE A 96 18.28 27.11 -13.18
C PHE A 96 19.37 27.14 -12.11
N LEU A 97 19.45 26.11 -11.25
CA LEU A 97 20.43 26.07 -10.14
C LEU A 97 21.48 24.96 -10.29
N ASP A 98 21.46 24.23 -11.42
CA ASP A 98 22.35 23.10 -11.73
C ASP A 98 22.46 22.08 -10.57
N LYS A 99 21.33 21.82 -9.88
CA LYS A 99 21.27 20.85 -8.79
C LYS A 99 20.90 19.47 -9.30
N LYS A 100 21.60 18.45 -8.80
CA LYS A 100 21.19 17.05 -8.93
C LYS A 100 19.96 16.83 -8.05
N VAL A 101 18.79 16.71 -8.68
CA VAL A 101 17.50 16.55 -8.02
C VAL A 101 16.77 15.35 -8.59
N VAL A 102 16.04 14.64 -7.74
CA VAL A 102 15.22 13.48 -8.11
C VAL A 102 13.82 13.70 -7.55
N THR A 103 12.83 13.60 -8.43
CA THR A 103 11.42 13.65 -8.05
C THR A 103 10.96 12.27 -7.61
N THR A 104 10.42 12.15 -6.40
CA THR A 104 9.81 10.90 -5.90
C THR A 104 8.29 11.05 -5.88
N LEU A 105 7.59 10.24 -6.66
CA LEU A 105 6.12 10.23 -6.73
C LEU A 105 5.59 8.83 -6.36
N ARG A 106 4.31 8.77 -6.00
CA ARG A 106 3.60 7.50 -5.82
C ARG A 106 3.15 6.98 -7.17
N GLN A 107 3.24 5.66 -7.38
CA GLN A 107 2.55 5.01 -8.48
C GLN A 107 1.03 5.16 -8.27
N PRO A 108 0.27 5.61 -9.27
CA PRO A 108 -1.18 5.67 -9.21
C PRO A 108 -1.74 4.25 -9.25
N SER A 109 -2.85 4.05 -8.53
CA SER A 109 -3.64 2.82 -8.65
C SER A 109 -4.23 2.72 -10.05
N GLN A 110 -4.25 1.51 -10.61
CA GLN A 110 -4.77 1.26 -11.94
C GLN A 110 -6.32 1.39 -11.98
N GLY A 111 -7.00 1.03 -10.88
CA GLY A 111 -8.46 1.02 -10.79
C GLY A 111 -9.13 2.37 -11.14
N PRO A 112 -8.72 3.49 -10.54
CA PRO A 112 -9.22 4.83 -10.84
C PRO A 112 -9.18 5.20 -12.32
N THR A 113 -8.12 4.83 -13.05
CA THR A 113 -7.95 5.14 -14.49
C THR A 113 -9.15 4.71 -15.34
N PHE A 114 -9.78 3.59 -15.00
CA PHE A 114 -10.96 3.08 -15.71
C PHE A 114 -12.30 3.64 -15.20
N GLY A 115 -12.31 4.30 -14.04
CA GLY A 115 -13.49 4.88 -13.42
C GLY A 115 -13.64 6.37 -13.72
N ILE A 116 -12.73 7.17 -13.17
CA ILE A 116 -12.62 8.62 -13.38
C ILE A 116 -11.34 8.82 -14.16
N LYS A 117 -11.42 9.48 -15.33
CA LYS A 117 -10.31 9.65 -16.29
C LYS A 117 -8.94 9.73 -15.60
N GLY A 118 -8.00 8.90 -16.06
CA GLY A 118 -6.62 8.94 -15.58
C GLY A 118 -6.04 10.34 -15.70
N GLY A 119 -5.16 10.72 -14.79
CA GLY A 119 -4.52 12.04 -14.78
C GLY A 119 -3.03 11.95 -15.06
N ALA A 120 -2.44 13.06 -15.49
CA ALA A 120 -0.99 13.19 -15.55
C ALA A 120 -0.37 13.04 -14.15
N ALA A 121 0.84 12.51 -14.10
CA ALA A 121 1.70 12.60 -12.93
C ALA A 121 2.30 14.03 -12.84
N GLY A 122 1.45 15.00 -12.53
CA GLY A 122 1.74 16.43 -12.69
C GLY A 122 0.64 17.13 -13.49
N GLY A 123 1.02 18.05 -14.38
CA GLY A 123 0.12 18.68 -15.34
C GLY A 123 0.84 19.72 -16.21
N GLY A 124 0.32 19.96 -17.41
CA GLY A 124 0.93 20.84 -18.41
C GLY A 124 2.37 20.43 -18.75
N TYR A 125 3.28 21.39 -18.70
CA TYR A 125 4.71 21.18 -18.96
C TYR A 125 5.50 20.58 -17.77
N SER A 126 4.84 20.41 -16.61
CA SER A 126 5.44 19.84 -15.41
C SER A 126 4.78 18.50 -15.07
N GLN A 127 5.18 17.47 -15.81
CA GLN A 127 4.66 16.12 -15.71
C GLN A 127 5.76 15.06 -15.86
N VAL A 128 5.50 13.85 -15.35
CA VAL A 128 6.34 12.67 -15.61
C VAL A 128 5.82 11.89 -16.81
N ILE A 129 6.72 11.55 -17.72
CA ILE A 129 6.45 10.77 -18.93
C ILE A 129 7.29 9.48 -18.91
N PRO A 130 6.83 8.39 -19.55
CA PRO A 130 5.60 8.24 -20.35
C PRO A 130 4.34 8.04 -19.48
N MET A 131 3.25 8.74 -19.81
CA MET A 131 2.04 8.81 -18.99
C MET A 131 1.21 7.52 -19.01
N ASP A 132 1.04 6.91 -20.18
CA ASP A 132 0.19 5.73 -20.34
C ASP A 132 0.68 4.54 -19.50
N GLU A 133 2.00 4.33 -19.48
CA GLU A 133 2.63 3.28 -18.69
C GLU A 133 2.57 3.57 -17.19
N PHE A 134 2.69 4.85 -16.82
CA PHE A 134 2.61 5.30 -15.44
C PHE A 134 1.23 5.04 -14.83
N ASN A 135 0.16 5.17 -15.64
CA ASN A 135 -1.24 4.99 -15.23
C ASN A 135 -1.76 3.55 -15.34
N LEU A 136 -0.96 2.64 -15.91
CA LEU A 136 -1.31 1.23 -16.10
C LEU A 136 -0.40 0.33 -15.26
N HIS A 137 0.30 -0.60 -15.90
CA HIS A 137 1.02 -1.67 -15.21
C HIS A 137 2.41 -1.27 -14.71
N MET A 138 2.98 -0.19 -15.25
CA MET A 138 4.36 0.25 -15.01
C MET A 138 5.33 -0.95 -15.03
N THR A 139 5.99 -1.24 -13.91
CA THR A 139 6.94 -2.35 -13.76
C THR A 139 6.37 -3.57 -13.03
N GLY A 140 5.05 -3.63 -12.84
CA GLY A 140 4.36 -4.74 -12.20
C GLY A 140 4.42 -4.77 -10.67
N ASP A 141 4.80 -3.66 -10.02
CA ASP A 141 4.97 -3.58 -8.57
C ASP A 141 3.66 -3.89 -7.83
N ILE A 142 2.56 -3.28 -8.27
CA ILE A 142 1.23 -3.52 -7.71
C ILE A 142 0.78 -4.97 -7.95
N HIS A 143 1.14 -5.58 -9.08
CA HIS A 143 0.84 -7.00 -9.36
C HIS A 143 1.56 -7.91 -8.38
N ALA A 144 2.85 -7.65 -8.11
CA ALA A 144 3.63 -8.40 -7.14
C ALA A 144 3.05 -8.29 -5.72
N ILE A 145 2.66 -7.08 -5.29
CA ILE A 145 2.00 -6.84 -4.00
C ILE A 145 0.67 -7.61 -3.92
N THR A 146 -0.13 -7.54 -4.99
CA THR A 146 -1.42 -8.22 -5.09
C THR A 146 -1.25 -9.74 -4.97
N ALA A 147 -0.32 -10.32 -5.74
CA ALA A 147 -0.04 -11.75 -5.72
C ALA A 147 0.46 -12.21 -4.34
N ALA A 148 1.41 -11.49 -3.74
CA ALA A 148 1.95 -11.84 -2.43
C ALA A 148 0.88 -11.79 -1.32
N ASN A 149 0.05 -10.75 -1.33
CA ASN A 149 -1.03 -10.62 -0.35
C ASN A 149 -2.10 -11.71 -0.52
N ASN A 150 -2.49 -12.01 -1.75
CA ASN A 150 -3.51 -13.03 -2.03
C ASN A 150 -3.00 -14.44 -1.76
N LEU A 151 -1.70 -14.70 -1.96
CA LEU A 151 -1.06 -15.95 -1.55
C LEU A 151 -1.13 -16.14 -0.03
N LEU A 152 -0.90 -15.08 0.75
CA LEU A 152 -1.04 -15.16 2.21
C LEU A 152 -2.49 -15.44 2.63
N ALA A 153 -3.46 -14.75 2.02
CA ALA A 153 -4.87 -15.00 2.28
C ALA A 153 -5.27 -16.45 1.96
N ALA A 154 -4.84 -16.96 0.80
CA ALA A 154 -5.04 -18.35 0.41
C ALA A 154 -4.38 -19.32 1.41
N ALA A 155 -3.15 -19.05 1.84
CA ALA A 155 -2.43 -19.88 2.80
C ALA A 155 -3.14 -19.95 4.16
N ILE A 156 -3.73 -18.84 4.64
CA ILE A 156 -4.54 -18.81 5.87
C ILE A 156 -5.79 -19.68 5.71
N ASP A 157 -6.57 -19.44 4.65
CA ASP A 157 -7.82 -20.18 4.40
C ASP A 157 -7.53 -21.70 4.24
N THR A 158 -6.50 -22.07 3.45
CA THR A 158 -6.05 -23.46 3.29
C THR A 158 -5.59 -24.08 4.62
N ARG A 159 -4.86 -23.32 5.43
CA ARG A 159 -4.39 -23.81 6.74
C ARG A 159 -5.55 -24.12 7.68
N MET A 160 -6.53 -23.22 7.77
CA MET A 160 -7.75 -23.43 8.56
C MET A 160 -8.58 -24.62 8.06
N PHE A 161 -8.75 -24.73 6.75
CA PHE A 161 -9.45 -25.85 6.13
C PHE A 161 -8.79 -27.19 6.47
N HIS A 162 -7.47 -27.31 6.32
CA HIS A 162 -6.77 -28.55 6.64
C HIS A 162 -6.74 -28.87 8.12
N GLU A 163 -6.68 -27.87 9.00
CA GLU A 163 -6.88 -28.10 10.43
C GLU A 163 -8.29 -28.66 10.67
N SER A 164 -9.35 -27.95 10.31
CA SER A 164 -10.73 -28.39 10.57
C SER A 164 -11.11 -29.76 10.02
N THR A 165 -10.48 -30.23 8.93
CA THR A 165 -10.88 -31.46 8.21
C THR A 165 -10.00 -32.68 8.47
N GLN A 166 -8.83 -32.54 9.09
CA GLN A 166 -7.86 -33.62 9.27
C GLN A 166 -7.64 -33.94 10.75
N SER A 167 -7.24 -35.17 11.06
CA SER A 167 -6.76 -35.52 12.40
C SER A 167 -5.36 -34.94 12.65
N ASP A 168 -5.00 -34.75 13.92
CA ASP A 168 -3.71 -34.16 14.32
C ASP A 168 -2.52 -34.94 13.78
N ILE A 169 -2.61 -36.28 13.79
CA ILE A 169 -1.57 -37.17 13.27
C ILE A 169 -1.46 -37.03 11.74
N ALA A 170 -2.59 -36.97 11.04
CA ALA A 170 -2.59 -36.83 9.58
C ALA A 170 -2.01 -35.47 9.16
N LEU A 171 -2.35 -34.40 9.88
CA LEU A 171 -1.81 -33.06 9.65
C LEU A 171 -0.31 -33.01 9.94
N PHE A 172 0.13 -33.58 11.06
CA PHE A 172 1.55 -33.65 11.42
C PHE A 172 2.38 -34.43 10.40
N ASN A 173 1.88 -35.58 9.92
CA ASN A 173 2.53 -36.38 8.89
C ASN A 173 2.70 -35.59 7.57
N ARG A 174 1.74 -34.72 7.23
CA ARG A 174 1.83 -33.87 6.04
C ARG A 174 2.74 -32.67 6.23
N LEU A 175 2.79 -32.10 7.43
CA LEU A 175 3.69 -30.99 7.78
C LEU A 175 5.15 -31.45 7.86
N CYS A 176 5.39 -32.66 8.36
CA CYS A 176 6.72 -33.27 8.49
C CYS A 176 6.75 -34.61 7.73
N PRO A 177 6.73 -34.59 6.39
CA PRO A 177 6.74 -35.83 5.62
C PRO A 177 8.07 -36.58 5.82
N PRO A 178 8.06 -37.92 5.89
CA PRO A 178 9.29 -38.70 5.92
C PRO A 178 10.04 -38.54 4.59
N ASN A 179 11.36 -38.39 4.67
CA ASN A 179 12.22 -38.40 3.49
C ASN A 179 12.31 -39.82 2.89
N LYS A 180 13.02 -39.97 1.76
CA LYS A 180 13.22 -41.29 1.10
C LYS A 180 13.85 -42.36 2.00
N LYS A 181 14.47 -41.97 3.12
CA LYS A 181 15.09 -42.87 4.12
C LYS A 181 14.23 -43.03 5.38
N GLY A 182 13.00 -42.49 5.39
CA GLY A 182 12.05 -42.61 6.50
C GLY A 182 12.19 -41.54 7.60
N TYR A 183 13.20 -40.67 7.54
CA TYR A 183 13.44 -39.68 8.60
C TYR A 183 12.63 -38.40 8.39
N ARG A 184 12.13 -37.83 9.49
CA ARG A 184 11.47 -36.52 9.51
C ARG A 184 12.39 -35.44 10.07
N THR A 185 12.27 -34.23 9.56
CA THR A 185 13.06 -33.08 10.01
C THR A 185 12.20 -31.83 10.10
N PHE A 186 12.42 -31.00 11.12
CA PHE A 186 11.87 -29.65 11.15
C PHE A 186 12.71 -28.69 10.30
N ASN A 187 12.04 -27.69 9.74
CA ASN A 187 12.71 -26.53 9.15
C ASN A 187 12.93 -25.42 10.19
N ASP A 188 13.69 -24.39 9.82
CA ASP A 188 14.04 -23.27 10.70
C ASP A 188 12.82 -22.53 11.28
N LEU A 189 11.74 -22.41 10.50
CA LEU A 189 10.50 -21.76 10.93
C LEU A 189 9.75 -22.60 11.97
N MET A 190 9.75 -23.92 11.81
CA MET A 190 9.15 -24.85 12.74
C MET A 190 9.89 -24.84 14.09
N TYR A 191 11.22 -24.71 14.10
CA TYR A 191 11.97 -24.53 15.35
C TYR A 191 11.59 -23.25 16.09
N ARG A 192 11.38 -22.13 15.38
CA ARG A 192 10.89 -20.89 16.01
C ARG A 192 9.52 -21.08 16.65
N ARG A 193 8.64 -21.86 16.03
CA ARG A 193 7.33 -22.22 16.59
C ARG A 193 7.46 -23.10 17.82
N LEU A 194 8.27 -24.15 17.78
CA LEU A 194 8.53 -25.02 18.94
C LEU A 194 9.04 -24.22 20.13
N LYS A 195 9.98 -23.29 19.90
CA LYS A 195 10.47 -22.36 20.92
C LYS A 195 9.35 -21.50 21.52
N LYS A 196 8.45 -20.94 20.70
CA LYS A 196 7.28 -20.19 21.18
C LYS A 196 6.32 -21.04 22.00
N LEU A 197 6.19 -22.33 21.69
CA LEU A 197 5.33 -23.27 22.41
C LEU A 197 5.99 -23.84 23.68
N GLY A 198 7.26 -23.54 23.93
CA GLY A 198 8.04 -24.08 25.04
C GLY A 198 8.50 -25.53 24.84
N ILE A 199 8.54 -26.02 23.60
CA ILE A 199 8.94 -27.39 23.27
C ILE A 199 10.44 -27.40 22.91
N THR A 200 11.24 -28.16 23.66
CA THR A 200 12.71 -28.23 23.51
C THR A 200 13.19 -29.34 22.59
N LYS A 201 12.29 -30.22 22.16
CA LYS A 201 12.58 -31.37 21.32
C LYS A 201 12.93 -30.94 19.90
N VAL A 202 13.93 -31.58 19.31
CA VAL A 202 14.50 -31.21 18.02
C VAL A 202 14.15 -32.17 16.88
N LYS A 203 13.69 -33.39 17.17
CA LYS A 203 13.21 -34.31 16.14
C LYS A 203 11.69 -34.42 16.16
N PRO A 204 11.03 -34.50 14.98
CA PRO A 204 9.59 -34.68 14.90
C PRO A 204 9.11 -35.95 15.60
N ASP A 205 9.89 -37.04 15.53
CA ASP A 205 9.51 -38.34 16.08
C ASP A 205 9.58 -38.38 17.62
N ASP A 206 10.22 -37.39 18.26
CA ASP A 206 10.33 -37.31 19.72
C ASP A 206 9.11 -36.65 20.37
N LEU A 207 8.23 -36.01 19.59
CA LEU A 207 7.04 -35.30 20.09
C LEU A 207 5.97 -36.30 20.59
N ASN A 208 5.38 -36.02 21.75
CA ASN A 208 4.20 -36.74 22.21
C ASN A 208 2.92 -36.21 21.53
N LEU A 209 1.78 -36.90 21.69
CA LEU A 209 0.52 -36.56 21.02
C LEU A 209 0.04 -35.13 21.31
N GLU A 210 0.20 -34.63 22.54
CA GLU A 210 -0.18 -33.27 22.93
C GLU A 210 0.73 -32.21 22.31
N GLU A 211 2.04 -32.47 22.27
CA GLU A 211 3.01 -31.61 21.60
C GLU A 211 2.79 -31.60 20.08
N VAL A 212 2.47 -32.75 19.48
CA VAL A 212 2.09 -32.87 18.07
C VAL A 212 0.86 -32.03 17.78
N LYS A 213 -0.18 -32.11 18.62
CA LYS A 213 -1.40 -31.31 18.47
C LYS A 213 -1.11 -29.81 18.56
N ARG A 214 -0.42 -29.36 19.62
CA ARG A 214 -0.06 -27.93 19.80
C ARG A 214 0.85 -27.40 18.69
N PHE A 215 1.73 -28.25 18.17
CA PHE A 215 2.60 -27.90 17.06
C PHE A 215 1.83 -27.82 15.72
N ALA A 216 1.01 -28.82 15.42
CA ALA A 216 0.29 -28.98 14.16
C ALA A 216 -0.89 -28.00 14.04
N ARG A 217 -1.53 -27.63 15.14
CA ARG A 217 -2.68 -26.71 15.16
C ARG A 217 -2.25 -25.28 15.43
N LEU A 218 -2.63 -24.36 14.55
CA LEU A 218 -2.58 -22.93 14.82
C LEU A 218 -3.79 -22.49 15.65
N ASP A 219 -4.92 -23.20 15.54
CA ASP A 219 -6.20 -22.88 16.21
C ASP A 219 -6.61 -21.42 15.97
N VAL A 220 -6.55 -21.01 14.69
CA VAL A 220 -6.94 -19.66 14.28
C VAL A 220 -8.44 -19.51 14.49
N ASP A 221 -8.84 -18.62 15.40
CA ASP A 221 -10.23 -18.21 15.56
C ASP A 221 -10.67 -17.40 14.33
N PRO A 222 -11.59 -17.91 13.49
CA PRO A 222 -12.04 -17.22 12.29
C PRO A 222 -12.60 -15.82 12.55
N GLU A 223 -13.21 -15.60 13.71
CA GLU A 223 -13.79 -14.30 14.10
C GLU A 223 -12.72 -13.23 14.40
N THR A 224 -11.47 -13.65 14.62
CA THR A 224 -10.34 -12.76 14.94
C THR A 224 -9.47 -12.43 13.74
N ILE A 225 -9.74 -13.01 12.57
CA ILE A 225 -8.98 -12.75 11.34
C ILE A 225 -9.30 -11.37 10.81
N THR A 226 -8.41 -10.41 11.07
CA THR A 226 -8.49 -9.04 10.55
C THR A 226 -7.94 -8.90 9.12
N TRP A 227 -7.32 -9.96 8.57
CA TRP A 227 -6.66 -9.92 7.25
C TRP A 227 -7.67 -9.94 6.09
N ARG A 228 -7.58 -8.89 5.26
CA ARG A 228 -8.43 -8.59 4.09
C ARG A 228 -7.64 -8.94 2.80
N ARG A 229 -8.31 -9.27 1.69
CA ARG A 229 -7.65 -9.51 0.38
C ARG A 229 -7.22 -8.16 -0.24
N VAL A 230 -6.40 -8.09 -1.29
CA VAL A 230 -6.10 -6.79 -1.97
C VAL A 230 -6.20 -6.98 -3.50
N MET A 231 -6.64 -5.95 -4.22
CA MET A 231 -7.03 -5.99 -5.63
C MET A 231 -7.08 -4.54 -6.10
N ASP A 232 -6.40 -4.26 -7.21
CA ASP A 232 -6.22 -2.92 -7.74
C ASP A 232 -7.22 -2.61 -8.88
N VAL A 233 -8.51 -2.82 -8.62
CA VAL A 233 -9.61 -2.39 -9.51
C VAL A 233 -10.73 -1.75 -8.70
N ASN A 234 -11.45 -0.80 -9.29
CA ASN A 234 -12.57 -0.10 -8.65
C ASN A 234 -13.83 -0.98 -8.58
N ASP A 235 -13.81 -1.99 -7.72
CA ASP A 235 -14.92 -2.91 -7.56
C ASP A 235 -15.60 -2.75 -6.18
N ARG A 236 -16.63 -1.89 -6.14
CA ARG A 236 -17.41 -1.63 -4.93
C ARG A 236 -18.05 -2.88 -4.31
N PHE A 237 -18.29 -3.94 -5.09
CA PHE A 237 -18.90 -5.17 -4.58
C PHE A 237 -17.91 -5.94 -3.71
N LEU A 238 -16.59 -5.70 -3.86
CA LEU A 238 -15.53 -6.32 -3.06
C LEU A 238 -15.31 -5.66 -1.68
N ARG A 239 -16.07 -4.62 -1.34
CA ARG A 239 -16.04 -3.99 0.00
C ARG A 239 -16.40 -4.95 1.12
N LYS A 240 -17.36 -5.82 0.80
CA LYS A 240 -18.02 -6.77 1.70
C LYS A 240 -18.50 -7.94 0.87
N ILE A 241 -17.71 -9.00 0.83
CA ILE A 241 -18.02 -10.23 0.09
C ILE A 241 -18.13 -11.40 1.02
N THR A 242 -18.94 -12.37 0.60
CA THR A 242 -19.02 -13.68 1.21
C THR A 242 -18.25 -14.66 0.34
N VAL A 243 -17.16 -15.22 0.84
CA VAL A 243 -16.33 -16.20 0.14
C VAL A 243 -16.61 -17.61 0.66
N GLY A 244 -16.29 -18.64 -0.13
CA GLY A 244 -16.50 -20.04 0.25
C GLY A 244 -17.91 -20.57 -0.03
N GLN A 245 -18.60 -20.01 -1.03
CA GLN A 245 -19.95 -20.44 -1.44
C GLN A 245 -19.95 -21.61 -2.43
N GLY A 246 -18.78 -22.09 -2.87
CA GLY A 246 -18.71 -23.23 -3.76
C GLY A 246 -19.05 -24.54 -3.04
N PRO A 247 -19.48 -25.57 -3.79
CA PRO A 247 -19.86 -26.85 -3.23
C PRO A 247 -18.68 -27.61 -2.59
N ASP A 248 -17.45 -27.34 -3.04
CA ASP A 248 -16.23 -28.00 -2.57
C ASP A 248 -15.69 -27.42 -1.25
N GLU A 249 -16.12 -26.21 -0.88
CA GLU A 249 -15.74 -25.51 0.35
C GLU A 249 -16.54 -25.96 1.59
N LYS A 250 -17.41 -26.97 1.44
CA LYS A 250 -18.11 -27.68 2.54
C LYS A 250 -18.81 -26.75 3.55
N GLY A 251 -19.42 -25.67 3.08
CA GLY A 251 -20.17 -24.72 3.91
C GLY A 251 -19.29 -23.76 4.73
N MET A 252 -17.98 -23.71 4.50
CA MET A 252 -17.07 -22.76 5.15
C MET A 252 -17.17 -21.38 4.52
N VAL A 253 -18.22 -20.67 4.91
CA VAL A 253 -18.57 -19.34 4.39
C VAL A 253 -18.01 -18.25 5.30
N ARG A 254 -17.33 -17.21 4.75
CA ARG A 254 -16.89 -16.05 5.54
C ARG A 254 -17.04 -14.71 4.83
N GLU A 255 -17.16 -13.64 5.62
CA GLU A 255 -17.27 -12.25 5.15
C GLU A 255 -15.89 -11.53 5.13
N THR A 256 -15.54 -10.77 4.08
CA THR A 256 -14.22 -10.06 3.98
C THR A 256 -14.18 -8.84 3.01
N GLY A 257 -13.02 -8.18 2.79
CA GLY A 257 -12.81 -6.99 1.91
C GLY A 257 -11.32 -6.61 1.63
N PHE A 258 -10.95 -5.37 1.22
CA PHE A 258 -9.61 -4.99 0.63
C PHE A 258 -8.95 -3.58 1.00
N ASP A 259 -7.57 -3.36 1.09
CA ASP A 259 -6.80 -2.14 1.62
C ASP A 259 -5.27 -1.83 1.16
N ILE A 260 -4.55 -0.71 1.56
CA ILE A 260 -3.13 -0.23 1.17
C ILE A 260 -2.25 0.54 2.27
N SER A 261 -0.89 0.85 2.12
CA SER A 261 0.08 1.37 3.18
C SER A 261 1.28 2.34 2.81
N VAL A 262 1.87 3.15 3.76
CA VAL A 262 3.26 3.84 3.82
C VAL A 262 3.59 4.64 5.15
N ALA A 263 4.86 5.04 5.46
CA ALA A 263 5.42 5.50 6.78
C ALA A 263 5.95 6.99 6.96
N PHE A 264 6.05 7.52 8.21
CA PHE A 264 6.46 8.90 8.64
C PHE A 264 6.96 8.99 10.13
N LYS A 265 7.37 10.16 10.65
CA LYS A 265 7.83 10.45 12.04
C LYS A 265 6.71 10.98 12.95
N PHE A 266 6.59 10.52 14.20
CA PHE A 266 5.37 10.73 15.00
C PHE A 266 5.29 12.03 15.81
N LEU A 267 4.07 12.54 15.96
CA LEU A 267 3.69 13.69 16.79
C LEU A 267 3.74 13.40 18.30
N TYR A 268 3.79 12.12 18.67
CA TYR A 268 3.69 11.59 20.03
C TYR A 268 4.76 10.51 20.24
N PRO A 269 5.12 10.18 21.50
CA PRO A 269 5.96 9.03 21.80
C PRO A 269 5.23 7.72 21.44
N LEU A 270 5.98 6.75 20.93
CA LEU A 270 5.40 5.46 20.54
C LEU A 270 4.99 4.61 21.74
N GLU A 271 5.47 4.93 22.93
CA GLU A 271 5.18 4.24 24.18
C GLU A 271 3.84 4.68 24.81
N ALA A 272 3.26 5.79 24.33
CA ALA A 272 1.96 6.26 24.80
C ALA A 272 0.83 5.26 24.50
N SER A 273 -0.26 5.36 25.26
CA SER A 273 -1.45 4.54 25.00
C SER A 273 -2.03 4.83 23.62
N ILE A 274 -2.82 3.89 23.07
CA ILE A 274 -3.47 4.10 21.77
C ILE A 274 -4.36 5.33 21.84
N GLU A 275 -5.06 5.51 22.95
CA GLU A 275 -5.95 6.62 23.25
C GLU A 275 -5.21 7.96 23.28
N ASP A 276 -4.09 8.06 23.99
CA ASP A 276 -3.30 9.29 24.09
C ASP A 276 -2.75 9.72 22.73
N LYS A 277 -2.34 8.76 21.90
CA LYS A 277 -1.85 9.04 20.54
C LYS A 277 -2.95 9.57 19.63
N ILE A 278 -4.16 9.00 19.74
CA ILE A 278 -5.34 9.46 19.00
C ILE A 278 -5.71 10.87 19.45
N GLU A 279 -5.72 11.11 20.76
CA GLU A 279 -6.01 12.42 21.35
C GLU A 279 -4.99 13.47 20.89
N ALA A 280 -3.68 13.17 20.94
CA ALA A 280 -2.63 14.07 20.48
C ALA A 280 -2.81 14.49 19.00
N ILE A 281 -3.19 13.54 18.13
CA ILE A 281 -3.50 13.87 16.74
C ILE A 281 -4.79 14.69 16.64
N ALA A 282 -5.85 14.33 17.38
CA ALA A 282 -7.12 15.04 17.35
C ALA A 282 -6.96 16.50 17.81
N THR A 283 -6.21 16.75 18.88
CA THR A 283 -5.87 18.10 19.35
C THR A 283 -5.14 18.89 18.27
N SER A 284 -4.23 18.26 17.51
CA SER A 284 -3.54 18.93 16.40
C SER A 284 -4.48 19.35 15.25
N TYR A 285 -5.67 18.74 15.17
CA TYR A 285 -6.73 19.13 14.23
C TYR A 285 -7.63 20.24 14.77
N GLY A 286 -7.43 20.69 16.01
CA GLY A 286 -8.32 21.64 16.70
C GLY A 286 -9.49 21.00 17.44
N ALA A 287 -9.48 19.67 17.63
CA ALA A 287 -10.51 18.99 18.42
C ALA A 287 -10.37 19.32 19.92
N SER A 288 -11.49 19.40 20.62
CA SER A 288 -11.52 19.53 22.09
C SER A 288 -11.47 18.19 22.83
N GLY A 289 -11.57 17.09 22.10
CA GLY A 289 -11.62 15.75 22.66
C GLY A 289 -11.93 14.69 21.62
N VAL A 290 -11.80 13.42 22.01
CA VAL A 290 -12.16 12.25 21.21
C VAL A 290 -13.29 11.47 21.90
N LYS A 291 -14.23 10.93 21.11
CA LYS A 291 -15.31 10.06 21.59
C LYS A 291 -15.24 8.69 20.95
N TYR A 292 -15.09 7.65 21.76
CA TYR A 292 -14.99 6.27 21.29
C TYR A 292 -16.35 5.58 21.25
N SER A 293 -16.56 4.73 20.24
CA SER A 293 -17.64 3.75 20.23
C SER A 293 -17.28 2.53 21.10
N GLN A 294 -18.29 1.74 21.51
CA GLN A 294 -18.04 0.47 22.22
C GLN A 294 -17.18 -0.50 21.39
N GLN A 295 -17.34 -0.50 20.07
CA GLN A 295 -16.52 -1.32 19.18
C GLN A 295 -15.07 -0.85 19.17
N ALA A 296 -14.83 0.45 19.09
CA ALA A 296 -13.49 1.03 19.14
C ALA A 296 -12.80 0.69 20.46
N GLU A 297 -13.47 0.86 21.61
CA GLU A 297 -12.92 0.50 22.92
C GLU A 297 -12.56 -0.99 23.01
N LYS A 298 -13.41 -1.88 22.48
CA LYS A 298 -13.15 -3.32 22.45
C LYS A 298 -11.88 -3.63 21.64
N GLN A 299 -11.72 -3.01 20.47
CA GLN A 299 -10.55 -3.22 19.61
C GLN A 299 -9.28 -2.65 20.23
N ILE A 300 -9.34 -1.46 20.83
CA ILE A 300 -8.20 -0.86 21.52
C ILE A 300 -7.71 -1.77 22.66
N LYS A 301 -8.63 -2.26 23.51
CA LYS A 301 -8.28 -3.20 24.60
C LYS A 301 -7.65 -4.48 24.05
N MET A 302 -8.18 -5.01 22.94
CA MET A 302 -7.64 -6.19 22.28
C MET A 302 -6.20 -5.97 21.77
N TYR A 303 -5.96 -4.88 21.03
CA TYR A 303 -4.63 -4.57 20.51
C TYR A 303 -3.62 -4.27 21.61
N SER A 304 -4.06 -3.60 22.68
CA SER A 304 -3.20 -3.37 23.84
C SER A 304 -2.82 -4.68 24.53
N LYS A 305 -3.77 -5.61 24.73
CA LYS A 305 -3.47 -6.95 25.29
C LYS A 305 -2.53 -7.78 24.41
N GLN A 306 -2.59 -7.58 23.10
CA GLN A 306 -1.70 -8.24 22.13
C GLN A 306 -0.30 -7.61 22.05
N GLY A 307 -0.04 -6.51 22.78
CA GLY A 307 1.25 -5.82 22.79
C GLY A 307 1.45 -4.88 21.60
N PHE A 308 0.38 -4.48 20.92
CA PHE A 308 0.44 -3.59 19.75
C PHE A 308 0.27 -2.10 20.11
N SER A 309 0.17 -1.74 21.38
CA SER A 309 0.08 -0.34 21.81
C SER A 309 1.25 0.50 21.33
N GLY A 310 2.44 -0.11 21.14
CA GLY A 310 3.63 0.56 20.64
C GLY A 310 3.53 1.05 19.18
N LEU A 311 2.51 0.62 18.45
CA LEU A 311 2.36 1.00 17.05
C LEU A 311 1.89 2.47 16.90
N PRO A 312 2.33 3.16 15.85
CA PRO A 312 1.82 4.48 15.50
C PRO A 312 0.37 4.46 15.01
N ILE A 313 -0.26 5.63 15.06
CA ILE A 313 -1.64 5.91 14.65
C ILE A 313 -1.69 6.57 13.26
N CYS A 314 -2.50 6.01 12.37
CA CYS A 314 -2.86 6.57 11.07
C CYS A 314 -4.36 6.91 11.07
N MET A 315 -4.72 8.19 11.17
CA MET A 315 -6.13 8.61 11.25
C MET A 315 -6.84 8.47 9.92
N ALA A 316 -7.89 7.65 9.88
CA ALA A 316 -8.76 7.50 8.72
C ALA A 316 -9.99 8.41 8.87
N LYS A 317 -9.86 9.64 8.36
CA LYS A 317 -10.92 10.67 8.34
C LYS A 317 -11.11 11.27 6.96
N THR A 318 -12.15 12.09 6.79
CA THR A 318 -12.31 12.89 5.57
C THR A 318 -11.10 13.80 5.35
N GLN A 319 -10.64 13.88 4.10
CA GLN A 319 -9.60 14.79 3.68
C GLN A 319 -10.09 16.23 3.52
N TYR A 320 -11.41 16.45 3.43
CA TYR A 320 -12.02 17.73 3.06
C TYR A 320 -12.21 18.73 4.22
N SER A 321 -11.82 18.34 5.44
CA SER A 321 -11.90 19.14 6.67
C SER A 321 -10.88 18.65 7.69
N PHE A 322 -10.49 19.48 8.65
CA PHE A 322 -9.77 19.02 9.85
C PHE A 322 -10.65 18.16 10.78
N SER A 323 -11.97 18.42 10.81
CA SER A 323 -12.94 17.63 11.55
C SER A 323 -13.41 16.39 10.77
N ASP A 324 -14.37 15.67 11.33
CA ASP A 324 -15.09 14.56 10.69
C ASP A 324 -16.14 15.03 9.67
N ASN A 325 -16.54 16.31 9.70
CA ASN A 325 -17.52 16.91 8.80
C ASN A 325 -16.86 17.52 7.55
N PRO A 326 -17.07 16.95 6.35
CA PRO A 326 -16.48 17.46 5.11
C PRO A 326 -16.90 18.89 4.73
N ALA A 327 -18.04 19.37 5.25
CA ALA A 327 -18.56 20.70 4.99
C ALA A 327 -17.91 21.79 5.85
N ALA A 328 -17.26 21.43 6.97
CA ALA A 328 -16.59 22.38 7.84
C ALA A 328 -15.26 22.83 7.20
N LYS A 329 -15.28 23.97 6.49
CA LYS A 329 -14.11 24.52 5.79
C LYS A 329 -13.24 25.39 6.71
N GLY A 330 -12.02 25.66 6.28
CA GLY A 330 -11.07 26.48 7.03
C GLY A 330 -10.40 25.69 8.17
N ALA A 331 -10.26 26.31 9.34
CA ALA A 331 -9.67 25.73 10.53
C ALA A 331 -10.72 25.61 11.65
N PRO A 332 -11.64 24.63 11.59
CA PRO A 332 -12.63 24.43 12.65
C PRO A 332 -11.94 24.08 13.97
N THR A 333 -12.52 24.50 15.10
CA THR A 333 -12.00 24.23 16.44
C THR A 333 -13.11 23.83 17.40
N GLY A 334 -12.77 23.16 18.51
CA GLY A 334 -13.71 22.85 19.58
C GLY A 334 -14.70 21.72 19.25
N PHE A 335 -14.43 20.95 18.20
CA PHE A 335 -15.23 19.79 17.83
C PHE A 335 -14.74 18.54 18.58
N VAL A 336 -15.64 17.58 18.80
CA VAL A 336 -15.28 16.27 19.36
C VAL A 336 -15.15 15.28 18.23
N LEU A 337 -13.99 14.62 18.11
CA LEU A 337 -13.73 13.69 17.02
C LEU A 337 -14.33 12.31 17.37
N PRO A 338 -15.28 11.78 16.58
CA PRO A 338 -15.82 10.45 16.82
C PRO A 338 -14.85 9.38 16.32
N ILE A 339 -14.65 8.31 17.09
CA ILE A 339 -13.90 7.11 16.70
C ILE A 339 -14.86 5.94 16.69
N ARG A 340 -15.21 5.49 15.49
CA ARG A 340 -16.27 4.49 15.27
C ARG A 340 -15.75 3.07 15.39
N ASP A 341 -14.51 2.83 14.98
CA ASP A 341 -13.84 1.54 15.01
C ASP A 341 -12.33 1.78 14.99
N VAL A 342 -11.55 0.80 15.44
CA VAL A 342 -10.09 0.85 15.41
C VAL A 342 -9.59 -0.45 14.80
N ARG A 343 -8.68 -0.33 13.84
CA ARG A 343 -8.11 -1.48 13.14
C ARG A 343 -6.60 -1.40 13.16
N ALA A 344 -5.92 -2.52 12.95
CA ALA A 344 -4.47 -2.56 12.95
C ALA A 344 -3.93 -3.17 11.64
N SER A 345 -2.91 -2.52 11.08
CA SER A 345 -2.11 -3.01 9.98
C SER A 345 -0.73 -3.40 10.52
N ILE A 346 -0.68 -4.54 11.23
CA ILE A 346 0.52 -4.99 11.98
C ILE A 346 1.74 -5.15 11.07
N GLY A 347 1.57 -5.73 9.87
CA GLY A 347 2.67 -5.88 8.91
C GLY A 347 3.23 -4.56 8.39
N ALA A 348 2.37 -3.53 8.27
CA ALA A 348 2.78 -2.17 7.92
C ALA A 348 3.24 -1.36 9.14
N GLY A 349 3.04 -1.89 10.35
CA GLY A 349 3.47 -1.30 11.60
C GLY A 349 2.66 -0.10 12.04
N PHE A 350 1.32 -0.09 11.89
CA PHE A 350 0.47 0.98 12.44
C PHE A 350 -0.95 0.50 12.82
N ILE A 351 -1.63 1.29 13.65
CA ILE A 351 -3.05 1.20 14.01
C ILE A 351 -3.78 2.37 13.33
N TYR A 352 -5.00 2.16 12.84
CA TYR A 352 -5.78 3.19 12.17
C TYR A 352 -7.21 3.29 12.74
N PRO A 353 -7.52 4.38 13.45
CA PRO A 353 -8.86 4.70 13.91
C PRO A 353 -9.73 5.21 12.75
N LEU A 354 -10.96 4.68 12.65
CA LEU A 354 -11.96 5.08 11.69
C LEU A 354 -12.84 6.19 12.29
N VAL A 355 -12.67 7.42 11.81
CA VAL A 355 -13.44 8.59 12.27
C VAL A 355 -14.80 8.64 11.59
N GLY A 356 -14.82 8.42 10.28
CA GLY A 356 -16.02 8.44 9.46
C GLY A 356 -16.22 7.15 8.67
N THR A 357 -17.26 7.12 7.85
CA THR A 357 -17.42 6.09 6.82
C THR A 357 -16.38 6.31 5.73
N MET A 358 -15.37 5.44 5.66
CA MET A 358 -14.31 5.51 4.66
C MET A 358 -14.57 4.48 3.57
N SER A 359 -14.56 4.93 2.31
CA SER A 359 -14.60 4.03 1.16
C SER A 359 -13.18 3.54 0.88
N THR A 360 -12.84 2.33 1.35
CA THR A 360 -11.53 1.72 1.04
C THR A 360 -11.46 1.13 -0.37
N MET A 361 -12.61 0.99 -1.03
CA MET A 361 -12.75 0.47 -2.39
C MET A 361 -13.67 1.38 -3.19
N PRO A 362 -13.17 2.26 -4.08
CA PRO A 362 -14.01 3.13 -4.90
C PRO A 362 -14.89 2.32 -5.87
N GLY A 363 -16.03 2.88 -6.25
CA GLY A 363 -16.91 2.28 -7.25
C GLY A 363 -16.86 3.00 -8.59
N LEU A 364 -17.25 2.31 -9.66
CA LEU A 364 -17.41 2.93 -10.98
C LEU A 364 -18.61 3.89 -11.02
N PRO A 365 -18.53 5.02 -11.75
CA PRO A 365 -19.67 5.91 -12.00
C PRO A 365 -20.62 5.34 -13.07
N THR A 366 -21.80 5.94 -13.26
CA THR A 366 -22.80 5.52 -14.26
C THR A 366 -22.23 5.49 -15.68
N ARG A 367 -21.34 6.43 -16.03
CA ARG A 367 -20.56 6.44 -17.25
C ARG A 367 -19.07 6.29 -16.88
N PRO A 368 -18.54 5.07 -16.77
CA PRO A 368 -17.13 4.86 -16.46
C PRO A 368 -16.24 5.19 -17.66
N CYS A 369 -15.02 5.66 -17.39
CA CYS A 369 -14.08 6.14 -18.42
C CYS A 369 -13.70 5.06 -19.45
N PHE A 370 -13.74 3.77 -19.08
CA PHE A 370 -13.39 2.69 -20.01
C PHE A 370 -14.29 2.59 -21.25
N TYR A 371 -15.47 3.23 -21.26
CA TYR A 371 -16.31 3.32 -22.47
C TYR A 371 -15.65 4.14 -23.58
N ASP A 372 -14.78 5.08 -23.20
CA ASP A 372 -14.12 6.00 -24.11
C ASP A 372 -12.64 5.58 -24.37
N ILE A 373 -12.19 4.46 -23.78
CA ILE A 373 -10.84 3.91 -23.98
C ILE A 373 -10.81 3.00 -25.21
N ASP A 374 -9.85 3.24 -26.10
CA ASP A 374 -9.66 2.45 -27.32
C ASP A 374 -8.17 2.35 -27.71
N LEU A 375 -7.83 1.47 -28.65
CA LEU A 375 -6.49 1.32 -29.20
C LEU A 375 -6.49 1.65 -30.70
N ASP A 376 -5.68 2.62 -31.09
CA ASP A 376 -5.44 2.88 -32.49
C ASP A 376 -4.60 1.74 -33.12
N ALA A 377 -5.24 0.91 -33.93
CA ALA A 377 -4.60 -0.29 -34.49
C ALA A 377 -3.43 0.01 -35.46
N ALA A 378 -3.36 1.22 -36.03
CA ALA A 378 -2.29 1.59 -36.96
C ALA A 378 -1.05 2.11 -36.23
N THR A 379 -1.26 2.88 -35.16
CA THR A 379 -0.18 3.54 -34.42
C THR A 379 0.18 2.83 -33.12
N GLY A 380 -0.68 1.94 -32.62
CA GLY A 380 -0.57 1.32 -31.30
C GLY A 380 -0.83 2.29 -30.14
N MET A 381 -1.31 3.51 -30.41
CA MET A 381 -1.55 4.52 -29.38
C MET A 381 -2.89 4.29 -28.68
N VAL A 382 -2.88 4.43 -27.34
CA VAL A 382 -4.10 4.33 -26.52
C VAL A 382 -4.85 5.66 -26.57
N LYS A 383 -6.17 5.60 -26.78
CA LYS A 383 -7.10 6.74 -26.75
C LYS A 383 -7.94 6.70 -25.48
N GLY A 384 -8.33 7.86 -24.96
CA GLY A 384 -9.28 7.99 -23.84
C GLY A 384 -8.73 7.68 -22.44
N LEU A 385 -7.43 7.40 -22.30
CA LEU A 385 -6.81 7.03 -21.01
C LEU A 385 -6.52 8.22 -20.09
N SER A 386 -6.28 9.41 -20.67
CA SER A 386 -5.98 10.66 -19.94
C SER A 386 -6.51 11.91 -20.61
#